data_AF-A0A0H5R5R6-F1
#
_entry.id   AF-A0A0H5R5R6-F1
#
_cell.length_a   1.000
_cell.length_b   1.000
_cell.length_c   1.000
_cell.angle_alpha   90.00
_cell.angle_beta   90.00
_cell.angle_gamma   90.00
#
_symmetry.space_group_name_H-M   'P 1'
#
loop_
_entity.id
_entity.type
_entity.pdbx_description
1 polymer ?
#
loop_
_entity_poly.entity_id
_entity_poly.type
_entity_poly.pdbx_seq_one_letter_code
_entity_poly.pdbx_strand_id
1 'polypeptide(L)'
;ERALLAFRPAITKKQKAYELLSVASSCRKYLDAIAAKLFTFYDFDTWHKTPTIGDVLSARDGPEGTGWGFRLSSRRVTVWDDEGYELTIAKGKPFIRTPLPNLFTDDEWKTIREFNTDTNEKVHNARIPEDSRGNPYIVIPHSKFTPEQVKFLQLIGYKAQLFSSPDILRVKDEDAESMDSEF
;
A
#
# COMPACT_ATOMS: atom_id res chain seq x y z
N GLU A 1 29.53 40.54 -9.77
CA GLU A 1 28.53 39.44 -9.81
C GLU A 1 27.68 39.49 -8.53
N ARG A 2 26.36 39.58 -8.65
CA ARG A 2 25.42 39.57 -7.50
C ARG A 2 24.79 38.18 -7.42
N ALA A 3 25.08 37.46 -6.34
CA ALA A 3 24.43 36.20 -6.01
C ALA A 3 22.95 36.45 -5.70
N LEU A 4 22.06 35.82 -6.48
CA LEU A 4 20.64 35.70 -6.15
C LEU A 4 20.51 34.66 -5.04
N LEU A 5 20.48 35.13 -3.79
CA LEU A 5 20.01 34.33 -2.66
C LEU A 5 18.50 34.14 -2.83
N ALA A 6 18.11 32.96 -3.32
CA ALA A 6 16.72 32.53 -3.37
C ALA A 6 16.15 32.51 -1.93
N PHE A 7 15.23 33.42 -1.64
CA PHE A 7 14.47 33.46 -0.39
C PHE A 7 13.56 32.22 -0.36
N ARG A 8 13.94 31.19 0.41
CA ARG A 8 13.00 30.12 0.77
C ARG A 8 12.02 30.67 1.82
N PRO A 9 10.71 30.74 1.57
CA PRO A 9 9.76 31.18 2.57
C PRO A 9 9.79 30.23 3.77
N ALA A 10 9.73 30.79 4.98
CA ALA A 10 9.73 30.00 6.21
C ALA A 10 8.40 29.21 6.33
N ILE A 11 8.48 27.89 6.20
CA ILE A 11 7.34 26.98 6.34
C ILE A 11 6.76 27.12 7.76
N THR A 12 5.47 27.46 7.87
CA THR A 12 4.80 27.61 9.16
C THR A 12 4.57 26.26 9.84
N LYS A 13 4.49 26.24 11.18
CA LYS A 13 4.19 25.02 11.94
C LYS A 13 2.89 24.32 11.51
N LYS A 14 1.89 25.09 11.03
CA LYS A 14 0.62 24.57 10.51
C LYS A 14 0.78 23.89 9.15
N GLN A 15 1.62 24.45 8.26
CA GLN A 15 1.93 23.83 6.97
C GLN A 15 2.67 22.51 7.16
N LYS A 16 3.69 22.47 8.06
CA LYS A 16 4.37 21.21 8.40
C LYS A 16 3.42 20.16 8.98
N ALA A 17 2.50 20.56 9.85
CA ALA A 17 1.51 19.63 10.38
C ALA A 17 0.62 19.08 9.25
N TYR A 18 0.16 19.94 8.34
CA TYR A 18 -0.68 19.54 7.20
C TYR A 18 0.05 18.62 6.20
N GLU A 19 1.34 18.89 5.93
CA GLU A 19 2.20 18.02 5.12
C GLU A 19 2.36 16.64 5.78
N LEU A 20 2.69 16.60 7.07
CA LEU A 20 2.80 15.34 7.82
C LEU A 20 1.49 14.54 7.83
N LEU A 21 0.35 15.22 8.00
CA LEU A 21 -1.01 14.67 7.87
C LEU A 21 -1.24 14.09 6.46
N SER A 22 -0.83 14.80 5.42
CA SER A 22 -0.98 14.38 4.02
C SER A 22 -0.15 13.14 3.70
N VAL A 23 1.11 13.12 4.15
CA VAL A 23 2.05 12.00 3.99
C VAL A 23 1.54 10.76 4.74
N ALA A 24 1.18 10.90 6.01
CA ALA A 24 0.62 9.81 6.81
C ALA A 24 -0.67 9.25 6.18
N SER A 25 -1.54 10.14 5.67
CA SER A 25 -2.75 9.75 4.95
C SER A 25 -2.45 8.99 3.66
N SER A 26 -1.47 9.43 2.86
CA SER A 26 -1.07 8.75 1.61
C SER A 26 -0.57 7.34 1.88
N CYS A 27 0.32 7.17 2.86
CA CYS A 27 0.82 5.86 3.27
C CYS A 27 -0.30 4.96 3.77
N ARG A 28 -1.22 5.50 4.59
CA ARG A 28 -2.34 4.73 5.11
C ARG A 28 -3.27 4.22 4.00
N LYS A 29 -3.63 5.09 3.06
CA LYS A 29 -4.46 4.74 1.90
C LYS A 29 -3.84 3.62 1.08
N TYR A 30 -2.51 3.67 0.91
CA TYR A 30 -1.78 2.62 0.20
C TYR A 30 -1.85 1.26 0.93
N LEU A 31 -1.58 1.24 2.24
CA LEU A 31 -1.65 0.01 3.03
C LEU A 31 -3.07 -0.55 3.11
N ASP A 32 -4.08 0.31 3.24
CA ASP A 32 -5.48 -0.12 3.25
C ASP A 32 -5.92 -0.59 1.84
N ALA A 33 -5.34 -0.06 0.75
CA ALA A 33 -5.55 -0.60 -0.59
C ALA A 33 -4.95 -2.00 -0.78
N ILE A 34 -3.76 -2.24 -0.22
CA ILE A 34 -3.18 -3.59 -0.13
C ILE A 34 -4.16 -4.51 0.63
N ALA A 35 -4.64 -4.08 1.80
CA ALA A 35 -5.58 -4.88 2.59
C ALA A 35 -6.88 -5.19 1.84
N ALA A 36 -7.45 -4.21 1.14
CA ALA A 36 -8.62 -4.39 0.29
C ALA A 36 -8.37 -5.40 -0.83
N LYS A 37 -7.18 -5.37 -1.44
CA LYS A 37 -6.80 -6.36 -2.45
C LYS A 37 -6.64 -7.75 -1.84
N LEU A 38 -5.96 -7.88 -0.71
CA LEU A 38 -5.79 -9.17 -0.01
C LEU A 38 -7.13 -9.76 0.42
N PHE A 39 -8.09 -8.93 0.83
CA PHE A 39 -9.45 -9.36 1.16
C PHE A 39 -10.19 -9.99 -0.03
N THR A 40 -9.74 -9.79 -1.27
CA THR A 40 -10.31 -10.51 -2.42
C THR A 40 -9.85 -11.97 -2.50
N PHE A 41 -8.72 -12.31 -1.88
CA PHE A 41 -8.09 -13.62 -1.91
C PHE A 41 -8.20 -14.40 -0.60
N TYR A 42 -8.27 -13.68 0.52
CA TYR A 42 -8.37 -14.24 1.86
C TYR A 42 -9.66 -13.76 2.53
N ASP A 43 -10.19 -14.62 3.39
CA ASP A 43 -11.29 -14.30 4.29
C ASP A 43 -10.71 -14.12 5.70
N PHE A 44 -10.98 -12.98 6.32
CA PHE A 44 -10.51 -12.65 7.66
C PHE A 44 -11.45 -11.61 8.28
N ASP A 45 -11.47 -11.54 9.61
CA ASP A 45 -12.33 -10.60 10.34
C ASP A 45 -11.87 -9.16 10.10
N THR A 46 -12.84 -8.29 9.80
CA THR A 46 -12.61 -6.85 9.62
C THR A 46 -13.37 -6.08 10.68
N TRP A 47 -12.70 -5.21 11.42
CA TRP A 47 -13.40 -4.36 12.40
C TRP A 47 -14.25 -3.26 11.75
N HIS A 48 -13.94 -2.89 10.51
CA HIS A 48 -14.63 -1.85 9.76
C HIS A 48 -15.26 -2.41 8.48
N LYS A 49 -16.15 -1.62 7.85
CA LYS A 49 -16.74 -1.99 6.55
C LYS A 49 -15.70 -2.20 5.45
N THR A 50 -14.56 -1.53 5.58
CA THR A 50 -13.43 -1.64 4.66
C THR A 50 -12.28 -2.33 5.38
N PRO A 51 -11.70 -3.39 4.81
CA PRO A 51 -10.52 -4.04 5.38
C PRO A 51 -9.36 -3.04 5.45
N THR A 52 -8.63 -3.10 6.55
CA THR A 52 -7.44 -2.29 6.80
C THR A 52 -6.21 -3.16 6.95
N ILE A 53 -5.02 -2.58 6.81
CA ILE A 53 -3.79 -3.36 7.02
C ILE A 53 -3.68 -3.88 8.47
N GLY A 54 -4.31 -3.21 9.43
CA GLY A 54 -4.41 -3.67 10.80
C GLY A 54 -5.15 -5.00 10.91
N ASP A 55 -6.29 -5.12 10.21
CA ASP A 55 -7.05 -6.38 10.15
C ASP A 55 -6.20 -7.51 9.54
N VAL A 56 -5.45 -7.21 8.47
CA VAL A 56 -4.54 -8.18 7.84
C VAL A 56 -3.43 -8.63 8.79
N LEU A 57 -2.84 -7.73 9.57
CA LEU A 57 -1.81 -8.07 10.55
C LEU A 57 -2.37 -8.95 11.68
N SER A 58 -3.57 -8.63 12.18
CA SER A 58 -4.26 -9.47 13.16
C SER A 58 -4.60 -10.85 12.59
N ALA A 59 -5.05 -10.92 11.35
CA ALA A 59 -5.36 -12.15 10.64
C ALA A 59 -4.11 -13.01 10.45
N ARG A 60 -2.99 -12.41 10.00
CA ARG A 60 -1.69 -13.08 9.80
C ARG A 60 -1.14 -13.71 11.07
N ASP A 61 -1.30 -13.06 12.21
CA ASP A 61 -0.85 -13.58 13.51
C ASP A 61 -1.78 -14.70 14.06
N GLY A 62 -2.94 -14.92 13.42
CA GLY A 62 -3.90 -15.97 13.78
C GLY A 62 -3.73 -17.29 13.02
N PRO A 63 -4.35 -18.39 13.49
CA PRO A 63 -4.31 -19.67 12.80
C PRO A 63 -5.15 -19.67 11.51
N GLU A 64 -4.73 -20.43 10.50
CA GLU A 64 -5.58 -20.71 9.34
C GLU A 64 -6.86 -21.44 9.77
N GLY A 65 -8.01 -21.04 9.23
CA GLY A 65 -9.34 -21.56 9.55
C GLY A 65 -10.08 -20.84 10.67
N THR A 66 -9.37 -20.10 11.53
CA THR A 66 -10.00 -19.33 12.64
C THR A 66 -9.65 -17.84 12.63
N GLY A 67 -8.42 -17.48 12.26
CA GLY A 67 -8.00 -16.07 12.12
C GLY A 67 -8.06 -15.58 10.67
N TRP A 68 -7.75 -16.46 9.73
CA TRP A 68 -7.87 -16.20 8.31
C TRP A 68 -8.11 -17.50 7.54
N GLY A 69 -8.61 -17.42 6.31
CA GLY A 69 -8.74 -18.55 5.41
C GLY A 69 -8.64 -18.10 3.95
N PHE A 70 -8.56 -19.06 3.03
CA PHE A 70 -8.63 -18.73 1.61
C PHE A 70 -10.06 -18.42 1.21
N ARG A 71 -10.24 -17.33 0.45
CA ARG A 71 -11.51 -17.09 -0.24
C ARG A 71 -11.62 -18.06 -1.41
N LEU A 72 -12.65 -18.89 -1.37
CA LEU A 72 -12.89 -19.92 -2.37
C LEU A 72 -13.72 -19.37 -3.52
N SER A 73 -13.40 -19.81 -4.75
CA SER A 73 -14.18 -19.42 -5.91
C SER A 73 -15.59 -20.04 -5.86
N SER A 74 -16.62 -19.19 -5.91
CA SER A 74 -18.02 -19.63 -5.92
C SER A 74 -18.44 -20.32 -7.22
N ARG A 75 -17.68 -20.10 -8.30
CA ARG A 75 -17.91 -20.66 -9.65
C ARG A 75 -16.60 -21.05 -10.32
N ARG A 76 -16.65 -21.66 -11.51
CA ARG A 76 -15.44 -21.83 -12.32
C ARG A 76 -15.05 -20.48 -12.90
N VAL A 77 -13.80 -20.07 -12.73
CA VAL A 77 -13.27 -18.78 -13.22
C VAL A 77 -12.01 -19.04 -14.02
N THR A 78 -11.93 -18.43 -15.20
CA THR A 78 -10.69 -18.34 -15.96
C THR A 78 -9.98 -17.05 -15.57
N VAL A 79 -8.72 -17.15 -15.15
CA VAL A 79 -7.83 -16.02 -14.91
C VAL A 79 -6.57 -16.18 -15.77
N TRP A 80 -5.94 -15.07 -16.10
CA TRP A 80 -4.63 -15.08 -16.76
C TRP A 80 -3.58 -14.84 -15.68
N ASP A 81 -2.49 -15.61 -15.70
CA ASP A 81 -1.34 -15.31 -14.85
C ASP A 81 -0.48 -14.19 -15.42
N ASP A 82 0.55 -13.82 -14.68
CA ASP A 82 1.55 -12.81 -15.03
C ASP A 82 2.42 -13.21 -16.23
N GLU A 83 2.48 -14.50 -16.57
CA GLU A 83 3.15 -15.02 -17.76
C GLU A 83 2.23 -15.12 -18.98
N GLY A 84 0.94 -14.76 -18.84
CA GLY A 84 -0.05 -14.76 -19.90
C GLY A 84 -0.62 -16.15 -20.20
N TYR A 85 -0.50 -17.12 -19.28
CA TYR A 85 -1.17 -18.41 -19.39
C TYR A 85 -2.57 -18.36 -18.80
N GLU A 86 -3.48 -19.07 -19.47
CA GLU A 86 -4.85 -19.25 -19.02
C GLU A 86 -4.91 -20.27 -17.88
N LEU A 87 -5.26 -19.82 -16.68
CA LEU A 87 -5.49 -20.66 -15.51
C LEU A 87 -6.99 -20.80 -15.25
N THR A 88 -7.46 -22.05 -15.24
CA THR A 88 -8.84 -22.35 -14.84
C THR A 88 -8.90 -22.71 -13.35
N ILE A 89 -9.56 -21.85 -12.57
CA ILE A 89 -9.85 -22.08 -11.15
C ILE A 89 -11.21 -22.76 -11.04
N ALA A 90 -11.21 -24.00 -10.55
CA ALA A 90 -12.45 -24.75 -10.29
C ALA A 90 -13.26 -24.12 -9.14
N LYS A 91 -14.58 -24.37 -9.14
CA LYS A 91 -15.45 -24.01 -8.02
C LYS A 91 -14.94 -24.66 -6.73
N GLY A 92 -14.93 -23.92 -5.62
CA GLY A 92 -14.46 -24.38 -4.32
C GLY A 92 -12.94 -24.43 -4.19
N LYS A 93 -12.18 -23.93 -5.17
CA LYS A 93 -10.72 -23.78 -5.09
C LYS A 93 -10.35 -22.33 -4.77
N PRO A 94 -9.24 -22.11 -4.06
CA PRO A 94 -8.80 -20.77 -3.72
C PRO A 94 -8.21 -20.05 -4.95
N PHE A 95 -8.29 -18.73 -4.96
CA PHE A 95 -7.72 -17.89 -6.03
C PHE A 95 -6.19 -17.83 -5.97
N ILE A 96 -5.64 -17.88 -4.77
CA ILE A 96 -4.21 -17.93 -4.49
C ILE A 96 -3.90 -19.20 -3.69
N ARG A 97 -2.69 -19.73 -3.84
CA ARG A 97 -2.24 -20.93 -3.09
C ARG A 97 -1.30 -20.60 -1.94
N THR A 98 -0.71 -19.40 -1.97
CA THR A 98 0.20 -18.93 -0.94
C THR A 98 -0.59 -18.62 0.33
N PRO A 99 -0.25 -19.21 1.49
CA PRO A 99 -0.84 -18.82 2.77
C PRO A 99 -0.58 -17.34 3.07
N LEU A 100 -1.54 -16.67 3.73
CA LEU A 100 -1.40 -15.24 4.07
C LEU A 100 -0.07 -14.94 4.80
N PRO A 101 0.36 -15.70 5.84
CA PRO A 101 1.63 -15.45 6.52
C PRO A 101 2.86 -15.55 5.60
N ASN A 102 2.77 -16.37 4.55
CA ASN A 102 3.88 -16.64 3.63
C ASN A 102 3.90 -15.69 2.43
N LEU A 103 2.96 -14.75 2.34
CA LEU A 103 2.90 -13.80 1.23
C LEU A 103 4.07 -12.81 1.23
N PHE A 104 4.48 -12.39 2.42
CA PHE A 104 5.65 -11.56 2.66
C PHE A 104 6.63 -12.30 3.58
N THR A 105 7.90 -11.92 3.53
CA THR A 105 8.90 -12.43 4.49
C THR A 105 8.64 -11.85 5.88
N ASP A 106 9.21 -12.46 6.92
CA ASP A 106 9.04 -11.96 8.29
C ASP A 106 9.58 -10.53 8.46
N ASP A 107 10.68 -10.21 7.79
CA ASP A 107 11.24 -8.85 7.76
C ASP A 107 10.29 -7.87 7.06
N GLU A 108 9.70 -8.27 5.93
CA GLU A 108 8.72 -7.44 5.23
C GLU A 108 7.49 -7.18 6.10
N TRP A 109 6.97 -8.21 6.77
CA TRP A 109 5.86 -8.07 7.72
C TRP A 109 6.19 -7.15 8.88
N LYS A 110 7.42 -7.22 9.40
CA LYS A 110 7.90 -6.33 10.45
C LYS A 110 7.91 -4.88 9.96
N THR A 111 8.44 -4.61 8.77
CA THR A 111 8.43 -3.26 8.17
C THR A 111 7.00 -2.76 7.91
N ILE A 112 6.08 -3.62 7.44
CA ILE A 112 4.66 -3.25 7.28
C ILE A 112 4.05 -2.84 8.63
N ARG A 113 4.34 -3.59 9.70
CA ARG A 113 3.84 -3.28 11.06
C ARG A 113 4.38 -1.95 11.58
N GLU A 114 5.67 -1.68 11.38
CA GLU A 114 6.29 -0.39 11.72
C GLU A 114 5.63 0.76 10.93
N PHE A 115 5.47 0.61 9.61
CA PHE A 115 4.78 1.60 8.77
C PHE A 115 3.33 1.85 9.18
N ASN A 116 2.59 0.80 9.55
CA ASN A 116 1.23 0.92 10.04
C ASN A 116 1.15 1.66 11.39
N THR A 117 2.15 1.47 12.26
CA THR A 117 2.22 2.13 13.57
C THR A 117 2.53 3.62 13.43
N ASP A 118 3.42 3.96 12.49
CA ASP A 118 3.82 5.34 12.21
C ASP A 118 2.73 6.16 11.49
N THR A 119 1.80 5.48 10.82
CA THR A 119 0.68 6.09 10.09
C THR A 119 -0.58 6.14 10.97
N ASN A 120 -0.47 6.79 12.12
CA ASN A 120 -1.55 6.86 13.11
C ASN A 120 -2.54 8.01 12.83
N GLU A 121 -3.26 7.95 11.71
CA GLU A 121 -4.33 8.90 11.44
C GLU A 121 -5.62 8.28 10.89
N LYS A 122 -6.73 8.89 11.34
CA LYS A 122 -8.15 8.49 11.25
C LYS A 122 -8.72 8.38 9.82
N VAL A 123 -7.89 8.31 8.78
CA VAL A 123 -8.31 8.31 7.37
C VAL A 123 -8.26 6.90 6.82
N HIS A 124 -9.34 6.14 7.06
CA HIS A 124 -9.55 4.83 6.44
C HIS A 124 -10.20 5.02 5.07
N ASN A 125 -9.37 5.05 4.02
CA ASN A 125 -9.85 5.03 2.66
C ASN A 125 -8.88 4.21 1.81
N ALA A 126 -9.31 3.05 1.32
CA ALA A 126 -8.48 2.16 0.50
C ALA A 126 -8.23 2.68 -0.94
N ARG A 127 -8.44 3.98 -1.18
CA ARG A 127 -8.23 4.62 -2.48
C ARG A 127 -6.87 5.31 -2.51
N ILE A 128 -5.97 4.75 -3.29
CA ILE A 128 -4.62 5.29 -3.54
C ILE A 128 -4.74 6.62 -4.31
N PRO A 129 -3.95 7.64 -3.96
CA PRO A 129 -3.82 8.84 -4.78
C PRO A 129 -3.31 8.53 -6.19
N GLU A 130 -3.83 9.23 -7.19
CA GLU A 130 -3.41 9.11 -8.59
C GLU A 130 -2.95 10.49 -9.10
N ASP A 131 -1.89 10.50 -9.91
CA ASP A 131 -1.44 11.73 -10.56
C ASP A 131 -2.40 12.15 -11.69
N SER A 132 -2.18 13.31 -12.31
CA SER A 132 -3.00 13.82 -13.41
C SER A 132 -3.03 12.91 -14.65
N ARG A 133 -2.13 11.92 -14.73
CA ARG A 133 -2.05 10.91 -15.79
C ARG A 133 -2.65 9.56 -15.35
N GLY A 134 -3.22 9.48 -14.14
CA GLY A 134 -3.80 8.27 -13.58
C GLY A 134 -2.79 7.30 -12.96
N ASN A 135 -1.53 7.70 -12.78
CA ASN A 135 -0.54 6.80 -12.17
C ASN A 135 -0.69 6.82 -10.64
N PRO A 136 -0.76 5.65 -9.99
CA PRO A 136 -0.84 5.58 -8.54
C PRO A 136 0.46 6.07 -7.91
N TYR A 137 0.34 6.89 -6.87
CA TYR A 137 1.50 7.37 -6.12
C TYR A 137 1.29 7.33 -4.61
N ILE A 138 2.41 7.28 -3.90
CA ILE A 138 2.50 7.39 -2.44
C ILE A 138 3.53 8.46 -2.11
N VAL A 139 3.20 9.35 -1.18
CA VAL A 139 4.15 10.31 -0.61
C VAL A 139 4.67 9.74 0.71
N ILE A 140 5.99 9.72 0.89
CA ILE A 140 6.64 9.28 2.14
C ILE A 140 7.49 10.40 2.73
N PRO A 141 7.74 10.39 4.06
CA PRO A 141 8.57 11.43 4.68
C PRO A 141 9.99 11.43 4.11
N HIS A 142 10.63 12.58 3.99
CA HIS A 142 11.99 12.72 3.45
C HIS A 142 12.99 11.85 4.22
N SER A 143 12.82 11.78 5.55
CA SER A 143 13.62 10.94 6.44
C SER A 143 13.56 9.44 6.14
N LYS A 144 12.51 8.99 5.44
CA LYS A 144 12.31 7.60 5.00
C LYS A 144 12.45 7.43 3.49
N PHE A 145 12.72 8.50 2.74
CA PHE A 145 12.89 8.46 1.29
C PHE A 145 14.26 7.90 0.91
N THR A 146 14.41 6.59 1.08
CA THR A 146 15.60 5.84 0.68
C THR A 146 15.27 4.92 -0.50
N PRO A 147 16.25 4.60 -1.39
CA PRO A 147 16.03 3.67 -2.49
C PRO A 147 15.53 2.30 -2.04
N GLU A 148 15.96 1.85 -0.87
CA GLU A 148 15.53 0.59 -0.25
C GLU A 148 14.04 0.64 0.13
N GLN A 149 13.61 1.74 0.76
CA GLN A 149 12.22 1.92 1.17
C GLN A 149 11.28 2.07 -0.04
N VAL A 150 11.73 2.77 -1.08
CA VAL A 150 10.99 2.89 -2.36
C VAL A 150 10.76 1.51 -2.98
N LYS A 151 11.85 0.73 -3.13
CA LYS A 151 11.76 -0.63 -3.68
C LYS A 151 10.87 -1.54 -2.84
N PHE A 152 10.98 -1.44 -1.51
CA PHE A 152 10.14 -2.20 -0.61
C PHE A 152 8.66 -1.90 -0.84
N LEU A 153 8.26 -0.63 -0.89
CA LEU A 153 6.87 -0.22 -1.10
C LEU A 153 6.33 -0.72 -2.44
N GLN A 154 7.12 -0.59 -3.51
CA GLN A 154 6.79 -1.11 -4.84
C GLN A 154 6.60 -2.64 -4.84
N LEU A 155 7.51 -3.35 -4.17
CA LEU A 155 7.53 -4.80 -4.13
C LEU A 155 6.36 -5.40 -3.32
N ILE A 156 5.98 -4.80 -2.19
CA ILE A 156 4.81 -5.28 -1.43
C ILE A 156 3.50 -5.08 -2.19
N GLY A 157 3.39 -3.99 -2.97
CA GLY A 157 2.21 -3.73 -3.82
C GLY A 157 2.09 -4.77 -4.94
N TYR A 158 3.23 -5.11 -5.57
CA TYR A 158 3.28 -6.18 -6.55
C TYR A 158 2.92 -7.55 -5.95
N LYS A 159 3.55 -7.94 -4.82
CA LYS A 159 3.28 -9.21 -4.13
C LYS A 159 1.83 -9.34 -3.66
N ALA A 160 1.20 -8.24 -3.24
CA ALA A 160 -0.23 -8.20 -2.92
C ALA A 160 -1.15 -8.30 -4.15
N GLN A 161 -0.60 -8.35 -5.36
CA GLN A 161 -1.30 -8.28 -6.64
C GLN A 161 -2.13 -6.99 -6.80
N LEU A 162 -1.72 -5.92 -6.12
CA LEU A 162 -2.32 -4.59 -6.28
C LEU A 162 -1.93 -3.98 -7.62
N PHE A 163 -0.68 -4.23 -8.06
CA PHE A 163 -0.14 -3.81 -9.34
C PHE A 163 0.40 -5.00 -10.12
N SER A 164 0.38 -4.91 -11.46
CA SER A 164 0.96 -5.92 -12.35
C SER A 164 2.48 -5.83 -12.51
N SER A 165 3.10 -4.78 -11.99
CA SER A 165 4.56 -4.60 -11.94
C SER A 165 4.92 -3.69 -10.77
N PRO A 166 6.09 -3.89 -10.11
CA PRO A 166 6.56 -3.01 -9.05
C PRO A 166 6.75 -1.55 -9.52
N ASP A 167 7.08 -1.33 -10.80
CA ASP A 167 7.40 0.00 -11.33
C ASP A 167 6.17 0.91 -11.54
N ILE A 168 4.96 0.34 -11.39
CA ILE A 168 3.69 1.09 -11.55
C ILE A 168 3.51 2.11 -10.43
N LEU A 169 3.93 1.78 -9.21
CA LEU A 169 3.79 2.68 -8.07
C LEU A 169 4.90 3.74 -8.08
N ARG A 170 4.50 5.01 -8.10
CA ARG A 170 5.42 6.14 -7.95
C ARG A 170 5.54 6.51 -6.47
N VAL A 171 6.73 6.38 -5.91
CA VAL A 171 7.03 6.84 -4.55
C VAL A 171 7.62 8.25 -4.64
N LYS A 172 6.97 9.22 -4.01
CA LYS A 172 7.37 10.63 -3.97
C LYS A 172 7.93 10.99 -2.60
N ASP A 173 8.90 11.88 -2.62
CA ASP A 173 9.41 12.56 -1.43
C ASP A 173 8.42 13.67 -1.01
N GLU A 174 8.24 13.88 0.29
CA GLU A 174 7.41 14.96 0.84
C GLU A 174 7.88 16.34 0.36
N ASP A 175 9.20 16.54 0.23
CA ASP A 175 9.77 17.83 -0.17
C ASP A 175 9.64 18.10 -1.69
N ALA A 176 9.37 17.06 -2.49
CA ALA A 176 9.24 17.19 -3.93
C ALA A 176 7.92 17.86 -4.37
N GLU A 177 6.89 17.89 -3.50
CA GLU A 177 5.62 18.56 -3.81
C GLU A 177 5.69 20.10 -3.69
N SER A 178 6.82 20.67 -3.23
CA SER A 178 7.00 22.12 -3.13
C SER A 178 7.28 22.83 -4.46
N MET A 179 7.43 22.10 -5.58
CA MET A 179 7.74 22.68 -6.91
C MET A 179 6.61 22.61 -7.94
N ASP A 180 5.53 21.86 -7.70
CA ASP A 180 4.46 21.67 -8.69
C ASP A 180 3.32 22.71 -8.58
N SER A 181 3.54 23.82 -7.87
CA SER A 181 2.52 24.90 -7.68
C SER A 181 2.74 26.17 -8.51
N GLU A 182 3.60 26.12 -9.53
CA GLU A 182 3.76 27.21 -10.51
C GLU A 182 3.50 26.72 -11.94
N PHE A 183 2.23 26.51 -12.31
CA PHE A 183 1.76 26.71 -13.70
C PHE A 183 0.29 27.11 -13.72
#